data_AF-A0A1J5RH23-F1
#
_entry.id   AF-A0A1J5RH23-F1
#
_cell.length_a   1.000
_cell.length_b   1.000
_cell.length_c   1.000
_cell.angle_alpha   90.00
_cell.angle_beta   90.00
_cell.angle_gamma   90.00
#
_symmetry.space_group_name_H-M   'P 1'
#
loop_
_entity.id
_entity.type
_entity.pdbx_description
1 polymer ?
#
loop_
_entity_poly.entity_id
_entity_poly.type
_entity_poly.pdbx_seq_one_letter_code
_entity_poly.pdbx_strand_id
1 'polypeptide(L)'
;MTGSDLHDGFLPAPVAQPVGAPPPIVWSAQPADEAAHKLELLASWTDWLIDRYRLDQRTIPPCWPQHGELIEELAALHLAWQAAYARLAQGDAPLVWHEHFALARGRLAEAVARSGCRAGEHRLN
;
A
#
# COMPACT_ATOMS: atom_id res chain seq x y z
N MET A 1 -22.52 10.31 32.08
CA MET A 1 -21.16 10.25 31.52
C MET A 1 -21.25 9.52 30.19
N THR A 2 -21.62 10.26 29.15
CA THR A 2 -21.83 9.75 27.79
C THR A 2 -20.48 9.49 27.15
N GLY A 3 -20.27 8.25 26.69
CA GLY A 3 -19.11 7.84 25.91
C GLY A 3 -19.11 8.58 24.58
N SER A 4 -18.42 9.72 24.54
CA SER A 4 -18.20 10.52 23.35
C SER A 4 -17.07 9.87 22.55
N ASP A 5 -17.45 9.32 21.40
CA ASP A 5 -16.78 9.56 20.13
C ASP A 5 -15.26 9.32 20.08
N LEU A 6 -14.84 8.07 20.31
CA LEU A 6 -13.58 7.57 19.74
C LEU A 6 -13.76 7.10 18.27
N HIS A 7 -14.74 7.65 17.56
CA HIS A 7 -14.81 7.62 16.10
C HIS A 7 -13.94 8.75 15.52
N ASP A 8 -12.78 8.99 16.13
CA ASP A 8 -11.68 9.66 15.45
C ASP A 8 -11.40 8.82 14.22
N GLY A 9 -11.41 9.41 13.02
CA GLY A 9 -11.17 8.75 11.73
C GLY A 9 -9.78 8.08 11.59
N PHE A 10 -9.11 7.82 12.71
CA PHE A 10 -7.90 7.05 12.88
C PHE A 10 -8.06 5.56 12.56
N LEU A 11 -9.24 4.98 12.84
CA LEU A 11 -9.48 3.57 12.58
C LEU A 11 -10.14 3.38 11.21
N PRO A 12 -9.45 2.75 10.23
CA PRO A 12 -10.10 2.39 8.97
C PRO A 12 -11.27 1.43 9.24
N ALA A 13 -12.19 1.33 8.27
CA ALA A 13 -13.28 0.36 8.33
C ALA A 13 -12.72 -1.03 8.73
N PRO A 14 -13.36 -1.73 9.69
CA PRO A 14 -12.81 -2.96 10.24
C PRO A 14 -12.63 -4.00 9.13
N VAL A 15 -11.38 -4.24 8.75
CA VAL A 15 -11.00 -5.34 7.86
C VAL A 15 -10.75 -6.56 8.73
N ALA A 16 -11.24 -7.73 8.30
CA ALA A 16 -10.96 -8.97 9.01
C ALA A 16 -9.45 -9.19 9.11
N GLN A 17 -8.96 -9.43 10.33
CA GLN A 17 -7.54 -9.71 10.54
C GLN A 17 -7.14 -11.00 9.80
N PRO A 18 -6.09 -10.97 8.96
CA PRO A 18 -5.62 -12.17 8.26
C PRO A 18 -5.27 -13.29 9.25
N VAL A 19 -5.49 -14.54 8.85
CA VAL A 19 -5.08 -15.69 9.67
C VAL A 19 -3.57 -15.91 9.55
N GLY A 20 -3.04 -15.83 8.34
CA GLY A 20 -1.62 -15.99 8.04
C GLY A 20 -1.22 -15.12 6.85
N ALA A 21 0.03 -15.29 6.40
CA ALA A 21 0.57 -14.51 5.30
C ALA A 21 -0.16 -14.82 3.98
N PRO A 22 -0.58 -13.79 3.22
CA PRO A 22 -1.12 -13.98 1.87
C PRO A 22 -0.02 -14.46 0.90
N PRO A 23 -0.39 -15.17 -0.19
CA PRO A 23 0.58 -15.59 -1.20
C PRO A 23 1.13 -14.38 -1.98
N PRO A 24 2.36 -14.47 -2.50
CA PRO A 24 2.90 -13.47 -3.43
C PRO A 24 2.01 -13.28 -4.65
N ILE A 25 1.93 -12.05 -5.15
CA ILE A 25 1.25 -11.72 -6.40
C ILE A 25 2.28 -11.76 -7.53
N VAL A 26 1.99 -12.52 -8.59
CA VAL A 26 2.74 -12.46 -9.84
C VAL A 26 1.84 -11.76 -10.86
N TRP A 27 2.01 -10.45 -11.02
CA TRP A 27 1.11 -9.61 -11.82
C TRP A 27 1.01 -10.06 -13.28
N SER A 28 2.12 -10.45 -13.88
CA SER A 28 2.17 -10.96 -15.26
C SER A 28 1.44 -12.30 -15.47
N ALA A 29 1.15 -13.03 -14.39
CA ALA A 29 0.43 -14.30 -14.44
C ALA A 29 -1.07 -14.15 -14.13
N GLN A 30 -1.55 -12.95 -13.83
CA GLN A 30 -2.95 -12.71 -13.47
C GLN A 30 -3.83 -12.57 -14.72
N PRO A 31 -5.03 -13.19 -14.74
CA PRO A 31 -6.12 -12.78 -15.62
C PRO A 31 -6.42 -11.28 -15.46
N ALA A 32 -6.85 -10.61 -16.53
CA ALA A 32 -7.06 -9.16 -16.54
C ALA A 32 -8.09 -8.68 -15.51
N ASP A 33 -9.18 -9.42 -15.31
CA ASP A 33 -10.20 -9.14 -14.31
C ASP A 33 -9.67 -9.31 -12.87
N GLU A 34 -8.91 -10.37 -12.63
CA GLU A 34 -8.27 -10.60 -11.32
C GLU A 34 -7.20 -9.54 -11.02
N ALA A 35 -6.42 -9.13 -12.03
CA ALA A 35 -5.44 -8.06 -11.91
C ALA A 35 -6.12 -6.73 -11.58
N ALA A 36 -7.22 -6.39 -12.26
CA ALA A 36 -7.98 -5.16 -11.99
C ALA A 36 -8.51 -5.15 -10.55
N HIS A 37 -9.12 -6.24 -10.10
CA HIS A 37 -9.63 -6.35 -8.73
C HIS A 37 -8.51 -6.21 -7.68
N LYS A 38 -7.35 -6.86 -7.89
CA LYS A 38 -6.20 -6.72 -7.01
C LYS A 38 -5.65 -5.29 -6.99
N LEU A 39 -5.68 -4.59 -8.12
CA LEU A 39 -5.24 -3.21 -8.21
C LEU A 39 -6.18 -2.25 -7.46
N GLU A 40 -7.51 -2.50 -7.48
CA GLU A 40 -8.49 -1.73 -6.69
C GLU A 40 -8.27 -1.90 -5.18
N LEU A 41 -8.03 -3.14 -4.73
CA LEU A 41 -7.69 -3.43 -3.33
C LEU A 41 -6.37 -2.75 -2.94
N LEU A 42 -5.36 -2.80 -3.82
CA LEU A 42 -4.09 -2.14 -3.60
C LEU A 42 -4.25 -0.62 -3.55
N ALA A 43 -5.10 -0.03 -4.38
CA ALA A 43 -5.36 1.41 -4.38
C ALA A 43 -6.00 1.86 -3.07
N SER A 44 -7.01 1.14 -2.60
CA SER A 44 -7.66 1.43 -1.32
C SER A 44 -6.67 1.37 -0.14
N TRP A 45 -5.77 0.38 -0.14
CA TRP A 45 -4.73 0.27 0.88
C TRP A 45 -3.65 1.35 0.74
N THR A 46 -3.30 1.72 -0.50
CA THR A 46 -2.31 2.78 -0.77
C THR A 46 -2.83 4.14 -0.31
N ASP A 47 -4.12 4.44 -0.50
CA ASP A 47 -4.74 5.67 0.02
C ASP A 47 -4.65 5.73 1.55
N TRP A 48 -4.95 4.61 2.22
CA TRP A 48 -4.75 4.50 3.68
C TRP A 48 -3.29 4.70 4.07
N LEU A 49 -2.34 4.11 3.34
CA LEU A 49 -0.91 4.24 3.61
C LEU A 49 -0.45 5.71 3.48
N ILE A 50 -0.88 6.39 2.42
CA ILE A 50 -0.58 7.80 2.16
C ILE A 50 -1.12 8.67 3.30
N ASP A 51 -2.38 8.51 3.68
CA ASP A 51 -3.00 9.29 4.75
C ASP A 51 -2.34 9.00 6.11
N ARG A 52 -2.20 7.71 6.46
CA ARG A 52 -1.68 7.24 7.76
C ARG A 52 -0.25 7.70 8.03
N TYR A 53 0.60 7.70 7.00
CA TYR A 53 2.01 8.07 7.10
C TYR A 53 2.33 9.45 6.50
N ARG A 54 1.29 10.20 6.08
CA ARG A 54 1.39 11.55 5.50
C ARG A 54 2.41 11.62 4.36
N LEU A 55 2.36 10.65 3.46
CA LEU A 55 3.28 10.56 2.33
C LEU A 55 2.97 11.64 1.29
N ASP A 56 4.01 12.15 0.64
CA ASP A 56 3.86 13.16 -0.41
C ASP A 56 3.93 12.54 -1.81
N GLN A 57 3.60 13.36 -2.82
CA GLN A 57 3.61 12.95 -4.23
C GLN A 57 5.01 12.61 -4.76
N ARG A 58 6.08 12.99 -4.05
CA ARG A 58 7.45 12.58 -4.39
C ARG A 58 7.72 11.14 -3.99
N THR A 59 6.98 10.63 -3.02
CA THR A 59 7.07 9.24 -2.58
C THR A 59 6.07 8.36 -3.34
N ILE A 60 4.80 8.78 -3.41
CA ILE A 60 3.75 8.06 -4.14
C ILE A 60 2.90 9.09 -4.92
N PRO A 61 3.09 9.23 -6.24
CA PRO A 61 2.33 10.19 -7.05
C PRO A 61 0.92 9.65 -7.35
N PRO A 62 -0.06 10.51 -7.67
CA PRO A 62 -1.40 10.06 -8.08
C PRO A 62 -1.40 9.12 -9.29
N CYS A 63 -0.36 9.19 -10.13
CA CYS A 63 -0.18 8.35 -11.31
C CYS A 63 0.50 7.00 -11.02
N TRP A 64 0.73 6.64 -9.76
CA TRP A 64 1.37 5.36 -9.40
C TRP A 64 0.77 4.12 -10.08
N PRO A 65 -0.55 4.00 -10.35
CA PRO A 65 -1.10 2.82 -11.02
C PRO A 65 -0.67 2.68 -12.48
N GLN A 66 -0.02 3.69 -13.07
CA GLN A 66 0.55 3.64 -14.41
C GLN A 66 2.02 3.19 -14.42
N HIS A 67 2.61 2.93 -13.25
CA HIS A 67 4.02 2.57 -13.09
C HIS A 67 4.18 1.17 -12.51
N GLY A 68 4.57 0.21 -13.37
CA GLY A 68 4.74 -1.19 -12.97
C GLY A 68 5.67 -1.38 -11.77
N GLU A 69 6.79 -0.67 -11.71
CA GLU A 69 7.72 -0.73 -10.55
C GLU A 69 7.04 -0.30 -9.24
N LEU A 70 6.19 0.73 -9.28
CA LEU A 70 5.45 1.18 -8.10
C LEU A 70 4.37 0.15 -7.71
N ILE A 71 3.68 -0.45 -8.68
CA ILE A 71 2.71 -1.52 -8.43
C ILE A 71 3.39 -2.70 -7.71
N GLU A 72 4.54 -3.15 -8.20
CA GLU A 72 5.29 -4.28 -7.62
C GLU A 72 5.72 -3.98 -6.17
N GLU A 73 6.35 -2.84 -5.93
CA GLU A 73 6.85 -2.47 -4.60
C GLU A 73 5.70 -2.23 -3.60
N LEU A 74 4.62 -1.54 -4.02
CA LEU A 74 3.44 -1.32 -3.17
C LEU A 74 2.70 -2.63 -2.87
N ALA A 75 2.56 -3.52 -3.85
CA ALA A 75 1.96 -4.84 -3.62
C ALA A 75 2.77 -5.66 -2.62
N ALA A 76 4.10 -5.66 -2.74
CA ALA A 76 4.98 -6.35 -1.80
C ALA A 76 4.84 -5.78 -0.37
N LEU A 77 4.80 -4.45 -0.23
CA LEU A 77 4.58 -3.80 1.06
C LEU A 77 3.20 -4.14 1.66
N HIS A 78 2.16 -4.21 0.84
CA HIS A 78 0.81 -4.57 1.28
C HIS A 78 0.76 -6.02 1.78
N LEU A 79 1.32 -6.96 1.03
CA LEU A 79 1.38 -8.38 1.46
C LEU A 79 2.18 -8.54 2.74
N ALA A 80 3.32 -7.84 2.87
CA ALA A 80 4.13 -7.84 4.08
C ALA A 80 3.38 -7.23 5.28
N TRP A 81 2.58 -6.18 5.05
CA TRP A 81 1.72 -5.57 6.07
C TRP A 81 0.66 -6.59 6.55
N GLN A 82 -0.06 -7.22 5.61
CA GLN A 82 -1.06 -8.24 5.94
C GLN A 82 -0.45 -9.40 6.73
N ALA A 83 0.76 -9.84 6.36
CA ALA A 83 1.49 -10.88 7.08
C ALA A 83 1.92 -10.44 8.49
N ALA A 84 2.43 -9.21 8.64
CA ALA A 84 2.90 -8.66 9.91
C ALA A 84 1.77 -8.47 10.93
N TYR A 85 0.55 -8.20 10.46
CA TYR A 85 -0.63 -8.02 11.30
C TYR A 85 -1.56 -9.25 11.32
N ALA A 86 -1.13 -10.41 10.80
CA ALA A 86 -1.89 -11.65 10.86
C ALA A 86 -1.97 -12.22 12.28
N ARG A 87 -3.02 -13.01 12.57
CA ARG A 87 -3.22 -13.65 13.90
C ARG A 87 -2.07 -14.58 14.32
N LEU A 88 -1.39 -15.17 13.34
CA LEU A 88 -0.26 -16.09 13.57
C LEU A 88 1.11 -15.40 13.47
N ALA A 89 1.15 -14.08 13.31
CA ALA A 89 2.40 -13.33 13.23
C ALA A 89 3.13 -13.30 14.58
N GLN A 90 4.46 -13.14 14.54
CA GLN A 90 5.24 -12.84 15.73
C GLN A 90 4.91 -11.41 16.23
N GLY A 91 5.00 -11.19 17.53
CA GLY A 91 4.61 -9.91 18.14
C GLY A 91 5.43 -8.70 17.67
N ASP A 92 6.64 -8.93 17.17
CA ASP A 92 7.56 -7.93 16.62
C ASP A 92 7.43 -7.76 15.10
N ALA A 93 6.63 -8.58 14.40
CA ALA A 93 6.49 -8.49 12.95
C ALA A 93 6.02 -7.11 12.45
N PRO A 94 5.11 -6.38 13.13
CA PRO A 94 4.79 -5.00 12.78
C PRO A 94 5.99 -4.05 12.86
N LEU A 95 6.90 -4.23 13.83
CA LEU A 95 8.10 -3.41 13.94
C LEU A 95 9.04 -3.65 12.75
N VAL A 96 9.27 -4.92 12.41
CA VAL A 96 10.07 -5.33 11.24
C VAL A 96 9.47 -4.78 9.94
N TRP A 97 8.15 -4.77 9.81
CA TRP A 97 7.50 -4.15 8.65
C TRP A 97 7.81 -2.66 8.52
N HIS A 98 7.84 -1.91 9.63
CA HIS A 98 8.19 -0.48 9.60
C HIS A 98 9.64 -0.23 9.16
N GLU A 99 10.57 -1.12 9.54
CA GLU A 99 11.96 -1.06 9.09
C GLU A 99 12.06 -1.26 7.57
N HIS A 100 11.36 -2.25 7.02
CA HIS A 100 11.29 -2.47 5.58
C HIS A 100 10.60 -1.30 4.85
N PHE A 101 9.52 -0.76 5.42
CA PHE A 101 8.81 0.40 4.88
C PHE A 101 9.72 1.63 4.80
N ALA A 102 10.55 1.88 5.82
CA ALA A 102 11.52 2.98 5.81
C ALA A 102 12.50 2.87 4.63
N LEU A 103 12.99 1.66 4.34
CA LEU A 103 13.86 1.40 3.18
C LEU A 103 13.10 1.54 1.84
N ALA A 104 11.88 1.02 1.77
CA ALA A 104 11.06 1.06 0.56
C ALA A 104 10.69 2.48 0.14
N ARG A 105 10.47 3.40 1.09
CA ARG A 105 10.23 4.82 0.79
C ARG A 105 11.34 5.46 -0.04
N GLY A 106 12.60 5.07 0.18
CA GLY A 106 13.72 5.51 -0.64
C GLY A 106 13.60 5.03 -2.09
N ARG A 107 13.35 3.73 -2.28
CA ARG A 107 13.16 3.12 -3.62
C ARG A 107 11.96 3.71 -4.36
N LEU A 108 10.83 3.92 -3.66
CA LEU A 108 9.64 4.56 -4.23
C LEU A 108 9.95 5.98 -4.71
N ALA A 109 10.61 6.79 -3.88
CA ALA A 109 10.99 8.15 -4.26
C ALA A 109 11.96 8.18 -5.46
N GLU A 110 12.91 7.26 -5.51
CA GLU A 110 13.82 7.12 -6.65
C GLU A 110 13.08 6.68 -7.93
N ALA A 111 12.14 5.74 -7.84
CA ALA A 111 11.32 5.30 -8.96
C ALA A 111 10.48 6.45 -9.53
N VAL A 112 9.89 7.27 -8.65
CA VAL A 112 9.14 8.48 -9.04
C VAL A 112 10.05 9.54 -9.67
N ALA A 113 11.27 9.73 -9.14
CA ALA A 113 12.23 10.66 -9.73
C ALA A 113 12.67 10.20 -11.14
N ARG A 114 12.83 8.89 -11.36
CA ARG A 114 13.18 8.32 -12.67
C ARG A 114 12.03 8.35 -13.67
N SER A 115 10.78 8.21 -13.22
CA SER A 115 9.63 8.18 -14.12
C SER A 115 9.36 9.54 -14.78
N GLY A 116 9.89 10.63 -14.20
CA GLY A 116 9.74 11.99 -14.76
C GLY A 116 8.30 12.52 -14.72
N CYS A 117 7.40 11.85 -13.99
CA CYS A 117 5.99 12.16 -13.93
C CYS A 117 5.75 13.48 -13.20
N ARG A 118 5.41 14.52 -13.94
CA ARG A 118 4.98 15.80 -13.37
C ARG A 118 3.48 15.72 -13.07
N ALA A 119 3.11 16.12 -11.85
CA ALA A 119 1.71 16.25 -11.47
C ALA A 119 0.99 17.19 -12.48
N GLY A 120 0.15 16.61 -13.34
CA GLY A 120 -0.58 17.31 -14.40
C GLY A 120 -0.30 16.90 -15.84
N GLU A 121 0.71 16.07 -16.12
CA GLU A 121 1.08 15.68 -17.51
C GLU A 121 0.53 14.33 -17.97
N HIS A 122 -0.10 13.56 -17.08
CA HIS A 122 -0.78 12.31 -17.47
C HIS A 122 -2.21 12.62 -17.93
N ARG A 123 -2.34 12.96 -19.22
CA ARG A 123 -3.63 12.91 -19.91
C ARG A 123 -3.99 11.45 -20.08
N LEU A 124 -5.01 10.99 -19.33
CA LEU A 124 -5.72 9.76 -19.67
C LEU A 124 -6.22 9.92 -21.11
N ASN A 125 -5.77 9.02 -21.99
CA ASN A 125 -6.25 8.93 -23.37
C ASN A 125 -7.47 8.01 -23.41
#